data_AF-A0A522AKC0-F1
#
_entry.id   AF-A0A522AKC0-F1
#
_cell.length_a   1.000
_cell.length_b   1.000
_cell.length_c   1.000
_cell.angle_alpha   90.00
_cell.angle_beta   90.00
_cell.angle_gamma   90.00
#
_symmetry.space_group_name_H-M   'P 1'
#
loop_
_entity.id
_entity.type
_entity.pdbx_description
1 polymer ?
#
loop_
_entity_poly.entity_id
_entity_poly.type
_entity_poly.pdbx_seq_one_letter_code
_entity_poly.pdbx_strand_id
1 'polypeptide(L)'
;MNDVMRQTTRLTNVARDLPAQMAEREGVLPVWVRAPKRGHEFYSGCSRPKLYEWAGKNYIRSVSIREPGRIKGVRLFHLASILAFIEECEKESKAALN
;
A
#
# COMPACT_ATOMS: atom_id res chain seq x y z
N MET A 1 -35.62 11.15 -2.05
CA MET A 1 -35.43 9.77 -1.54
C MET A 1 -35.08 8.80 -2.67
N ASN A 2 -33.95 8.98 -3.37
CA ASN A 2 -33.49 8.02 -4.41
C ASN A 2 -31.98 8.13 -4.77
N ASP A 3 -31.14 8.54 -3.81
CA ASP A 3 -29.69 8.69 -4.03
C ASP A 3 -28.84 7.85 -3.06
N VAL A 4 -29.38 7.56 -1.86
CA VAL A 4 -28.69 6.77 -0.82
C VAL A 4 -28.58 5.27 -1.18
N MET A 5 -29.44 4.75 -2.08
CA MET A 5 -29.44 3.35 -2.50
C MET A 5 -28.47 3.03 -3.66
N ARG A 6 -28.00 4.03 -4.43
CA ARG A 6 -27.05 3.80 -5.55
C ARG A 6 -25.59 3.73 -5.10
N GLN A 7 -25.27 4.27 -3.93
CA GLN A 7 -23.90 4.34 -3.44
C GLN A 7 -23.47 3.10 -2.64
N THR A 8 -24.43 2.33 -2.12
CA THR A 8 -24.17 1.15 -1.28
C THR A 8 -23.90 -0.13 -2.08
N THR A 9 -24.20 -0.16 -3.38
CA THR A 9 -24.09 -1.38 -4.22
C THR A 9 -22.70 -1.57 -4.88
N ARG A 10 -21.80 -0.57 -4.85
CA ARG A 10 -20.46 -0.71 -5.46
C ARG A 10 -19.35 -1.21 -4.53
N LEU A 11 -19.57 -1.24 -3.21
CA LEU A 11 -18.55 -1.66 -2.25
C LEU A 11 -18.55 -3.17 -1.95
N THR A 12 -19.57 -3.90 -2.38
CA THR A 12 -19.73 -5.33 -2.04
C THR A 12 -19.16 -6.31 -3.07
N ASN A 13 -18.84 -5.86 -4.29
CA ASN A 13 -18.32 -6.76 -5.34
C ASN A 13 -16.78 -6.79 -5.42
N VAL A 14 -16.05 -5.88 -4.79
CA VAL A 14 -14.57 -5.86 -4.85
C VAL A 14 -13.96 -6.90 -3.90
N ALA A 15 -14.66 -7.28 -2.84
CA ALA A 15 -14.17 -8.22 -1.83
C ALA A 15 -14.35 -9.70 -2.21
N ARG A 16 -15.24 -10.03 -3.16
CA ARG A 16 -15.54 -11.43 -3.51
C ARG A 16 -14.48 -12.09 -4.40
N ASP A 17 -13.61 -11.30 -5.02
CA ASP A 17 -12.62 -11.81 -5.97
C ASP A 17 -11.18 -11.82 -5.44
N LEU A 18 -10.94 -11.60 -4.13
CA LEU A 18 -9.57 -11.63 -3.60
C LEU A 18 -8.81 -12.93 -3.95
N PRO A 19 -9.40 -14.14 -3.78
CA PRO A 19 -8.72 -15.38 -4.16
C PRO A 19 -8.47 -15.49 -5.67
N ALA A 20 -9.39 -15.01 -6.51
CA ALA A 20 -9.24 -15.02 -7.97
C ALA A 20 -8.19 -14.00 -8.46
N GLN A 21 -8.14 -12.82 -7.83
CA GLN A 21 -7.11 -11.80 -8.07
C GLN A 21 -5.73 -12.21 -7.54
N MET A 22 -5.68 -13.08 -6.53
CA MET A 22 -4.45 -13.70 -6.04
C MET A 22 -3.99 -14.83 -6.96
N ALA A 23 -4.93 -15.62 -7.51
CA ALA A 23 -4.64 -16.70 -8.46
C ALA A 23 -4.20 -16.20 -9.85
N GLU A 24 -4.70 -15.06 -10.31
CA GLU A 24 -4.23 -14.39 -11.55
C GLU A 24 -2.80 -13.81 -11.40
N ARG A 25 -2.27 -13.77 -10.17
CA ARG A 25 -0.95 -13.21 -9.82
C ARG A 25 0.11 -14.27 -9.54
N GLU A 26 0.04 -15.44 -10.17
CA GLU A 26 1.25 -16.26 -10.36
C GLU A 26 2.24 -15.47 -11.25
N GLY A 27 3.05 -14.61 -10.65
CA GLY A 27 3.98 -13.72 -11.33
C GLY A 27 4.83 -12.88 -10.37
N VAL A 28 5.89 -12.24 -10.91
CA VAL A 28 6.83 -11.40 -10.15
C VAL A 28 6.09 -10.20 -9.55
N LEU A 29 6.19 -10.01 -8.22
CA LEU A 29 5.58 -8.89 -7.50
C LEU A 29 5.92 -7.52 -8.12
N PRO A 30 5.03 -6.52 -8.02
CA PRO A 30 5.34 -5.18 -8.51
C PRO A 30 6.46 -4.54 -7.69
N VAL A 31 7.40 -3.88 -8.38
CA VAL A 31 8.55 -3.22 -7.74
C VAL A 31 8.14 -1.94 -6.99
N TRP A 32 7.18 -1.18 -7.56
CA TRP A 32 6.72 0.11 -7.03
C TRP A 32 5.21 0.12 -6.83
N VAL A 33 4.76 0.52 -5.64
CA VAL A 33 3.35 0.60 -5.26
C VAL A 33 2.93 2.03 -4.93
N ARG A 34 1.64 2.33 -5.07
CA ARG A 34 1.04 3.60 -4.64
C ARG A 34 0.42 3.44 -3.26
N ALA A 35 0.50 4.50 -2.46
CA ALA A 35 -0.30 4.56 -1.25
C ALA A 35 -1.80 4.53 -1.58
N PRO A 36 -2.62 3.84 -0.78
CA PRO A 36 -4.05 3.74 -1.02
C PRO A 36 -4.71 5.11 -0.87
N LYS A 37 -5.70 5.42 -1.74
CA LYS A 37 -6.53 6.63 -1.57
C LYS A 37 -7.39 6.55 -0.31
N ARG A 38 -7.87 5.34 0.01
CA ARG A 38 -8.62 4.96 1.22
C ARG A 38 -8.24 3.53 1.61
N GLY A 39 -8.19 3.23 2.90
CA GLY A 39 -7.84 1.89 3.41
C GLY A 39 -6.34 1.61 3.42
N HIS A 40 -5.97 0.37 3.12
CA HIS A 40 -4.63 -0.18 3.24
C HIS A 40 -4.04 -0.52 1.87
N GLU A 41 -2.72 -0.43 1.76
CA GLU A 41 -1.97 -0.93 0.61
C GLU A 41 -2.12 -2.45 0.57
N PHE A 42 -2.30 -3.00 -0.64
CA PHE A 42 -2.75 -4.37 -0.85
C PHE A 42 -1.74 -5.42 -0.35
N TYR A 43 -0.44 -5.20 -0.58
CA TYR A 43 0.59 -6.20 -0.28
C TYR A 43 1.12 -6.11 1.15
N SER A 44 1.28 -4.89 1.65
CA SER A 44 1.89 -4.61 2.96
C SER A 44 0.88 -4.37 4.07
N GLY A 45 -0.40 -4.21 3.76
CA GLY A 45 -1.43 -3.82 4.73
C GLY A 45 -1.23 -2.40 5.29
N CYS A 46 -0.26 -1.63 4.79
CA CYS A 46 0.09 -0.33 5.36
C CYS A 46 -0.86 0.77 4.90
N SER A 47 -1.27 1.63 5.84
CA SER A 47 -2.08 2.80 5.53
C SER A 47 -1.23 3.90 4.87
N ARG A 48 -1.89 4.83 4.15
CA ARG A 48 -1.20 5.98 3.54
C ARG A 48 -0.38 6.79 4.55
N PRO A 49 -0.91 7.20 5.73
CA PRO A 49 -0.11 7.94 6.71
C PRO A 49 1.16 7.17 7.12
N LYS A 50 1.06 5.85 7.28
CA LYS A 50 2.19 5.02 7.71
C LYS A 50 3.30 4.94 6.67
N LEU A 51 2.93 4.75 5.40
CA LEU A 51 3.89 4.76 4.28
C LEU A 51 4.63 6.10 4.17
N TYR A 52 3.92 7.22 4.35
CA TYR A 52 4.55 8.54 4.34
C TYR A 52 5.45 8.78 5.55
N GLU A 53 5.04 8.30 6.73
CA GLU A 53 5.86 8.35 7.95
C GLU A 53 7.19 7.61 7.74
N TRP A 54 7.15 6.34 7.33
CA TRP A 54 8.35 5.53 7.11
C TRP A 54 9.24 6.07 6.00
N ALA A 55 8.65 6.54 4.90
CA ALA A 55 9.42 7.19 3.84
C ALA A 55 10.08 8.48 4.33
N GLY A 56 9.40 9.28 5.15
CA GLY A 56 9.96 10.50 5.75
C GLY A 56 11.11 10.23 6.73
N LYS A 57 11.10 9.06 7.38
CA LYS A 57 12.17 8.57 8.26
C LYS A 57 13.29 7.81 7.53
N ASN A 58 13.22 7.70 6.20
CA ASN A 58 14.13 6.90 5.37
C ASN A 58 14.19 5.40 5.71
N TYR A 59 13.17 4.85 6.38
CA TYR A 59 13.09 3.40 6.66
C TYR A 59 12.78 2.57 5.43
N ILE A 60 12.11 3.18 4.44
CA ILE A 60 11.72 2.55 3.18
C ILE A 60 12.08 3.45 2.01
N ARG A 61 12.34 2.86 0.84
CA ARG A 61 12.61 3.64 -0.37
C ARG A 61 11.31 4.21 -0.94
N SER A 62 11.34 5.47 -1.35
CA SER A 62 10.25 6.09 -2.09
C SER A 62 10.79 7.06 -3.14
N VAL A 63 10.00 7.29 -4.19
CA VAL A 63 10.32 8.26 -5.25
C VAL A 63 9.12 9.17 -5.46
N SER A 64 9.38 10.47 -5.68
CA SER A 64 8.37 11.44 -6.06
C SER A 64 8.57 11.83 -7.51
N ILE A 65 7.68 11.36 -8.39
CA ILE A 65 7.70 11.69 -9.81
C ILE A 65 6.90 12.98 -10.01
N ARG A 66 7.56 14.03 -10.48
CA ARG A 66 6.96 15.35 -10.73
C ARG A 66 7.58 15.96 -11.98
N GLU A 67 6.73 16.41 -12.91
CA GLU A 67 7.17 17.17 -14.08
C GLU A 67 7.59 18.59 -13.66
N PRO A 68 8.58 19.22 -14.33
CA PRO A 68 8.92 20.62 -14.11
C PRO A 68 7.69 21.53 -14.21
N GLY A 69 7.57 22.48 -13.28
CA GLY A 69 6.44 23.42 -13.23
C GLY A 69 5.13 22.86 -12.65
N ARG A 70 5.02 21.56 -12.33
CA ARG A 70 3.83 21.00 -11.70
C ARG A 70 3.88 21.10 -10.18
N ILE A 71 2.82 21.65 -9.58
CA ILE A 71 2.65 21.69 -8.12
C ILE A 71 2.41 20.27 -7.55
N LYS A 72 1.70 19.42 -8.29
CA LYS A 72 1.34 18.05 -7.85
C LYS A 72 2.24 17.02 -8.54
N GLY A 73 2.65 16.00 -7.78
CA GLY A 73 3.40 14.84 -8.28
C GLY A 73 2.82 13.55 -7.71
N VAL A 74 3.38 12.42 -8.10
CA VAL A 74 3.00 11.09 -7.60
C VAL A 74 4.15 10.51 -6.81
N ARG A 75 3.87 10.14 -5.55
CA ARG A 75 4.82 9.36 -4.75
C ARG A 75 4.56 7.87 -4.92
N LEU A 76 5.61 7.14 -5.25
CA LEU A 76 5.65 5.68 -5.29
C LEU A 76 6.56 5.17 -4.17
N PHE A 77 6.26 3.98 -3.68
CA PHE A 77 7.00 3.31 -2.61
C PHE A 77 7.53 1.98 -3.12
N HIS A 78 8.76 1.63 -2.77
CA HIS A 78 9.38 0.40 -3.24
C HIS A 78 8.91 -0.78 -2.38
N LEU A 79 8.21 -1.74 -2.99
CA LEU A 79 7.54 -2.81 -2.26
C LEU A 79 8.54 -3.66 -1.44
N ALA A 80 9.64 -4.08 -2.05
CA ALA A 80 10.57 -4.96 -1.34
C ALA A 80 11.24 -4.27 -0.13
N SER A 81 11.41 -2.94 -0.15
CA SER A 81 11.95 -2.26 1.04
C SER A 81 10.91 -2.12 2.14
N ILE A 82 9.62 -2.04 1.79
CA ILE A 82 8.54 -2.07 2.79
C ILE A 82 8.52 -3.43 3.48
N LEU A 83 8.53 -4.51 2.70
CA LEU A 83 8.49 -5.88 3.23
C LEU A 83 9.73 -6.19 4.07
N ALA A 84 10.92 -5.81 3.61
CA ALA A 84 12.15 -6.00 4.38
C ALA A 84 12.14 -5.24 5.71
N PHE A 85 11.60 -4.01 5.73
CA PHE A 85 11.48 -3.24 6.97
C PHE A 85 10.47 -3.87 7.95
N ILE A 86 9.36 -4.42 7.46
CA ILE A 86 8.39 -5.16 8.29
C ILE A 86 9.05 -6.40 8.90
N GLU A 87 9.84 -7.15 8.11
CA GLU A 87 10.57 -8.32 8.59
C GLU A 87 11.58 -7.96 9.69
N GLU A 88 12.26 -6.81 9.57
CA GLU A 88 13.16 -6.32 10.61
C GLU A 88 12.41 -5.98 11.91
N CYS A 89 11.28 -5.25 11.81
CA CYS A 89 10.44 -4.98 12.98
C CYS A 89 9.93 -6.27 13.65
N GLU A 90 9.64 -7.32 12.87
CA GLU A 90 9.25 -8.64 13.40
C GLU A 90 10.40 -9.27 14.20
N LYS A 91 11.62 -9.24 13.66
CA LYS A 91 12.83 -9.76 14.34
C LYS A 91 13.11 -9.02 15.64
N GLU A 92 13.08 -7.69 15.62
CA GLU A 92 13.26 -6.85 16.82
C GLU A 92 12.21 -7.15 17.89
N SER A 93 10.93 -7.28 17.49
CA SER A 93 9.85 -7.60 18.41
C SER A 93 10.02 -8.98 19.06
N LYS A 94 10.51 -9.98 18.33
CA LYS A 94 10.79 -11.32 18.87
C LYS A 94 12.00 -11.32 19.79
N ALA A 95 13.04 -10.56 19.47
CA ALA A 95 14.24 -10.44 20.30
C ALA A 95 13.93 -9.78 21.66
N ALA A 96 13.04 -8.78 21.69
CA ALA A 96 12.65 -8.10 22.93
C ALA A 96 11.76 -8.95 23.87
N LEU A 97 11.24 -10.09 23.40
CA LEU A 97 10.42 -11.01 24.18
C LEU A 97 11.23 -12.13 24.87
N ASN A 98 12.51 -12.28 24.52
CA ASN A 98 13.44 -13.27 25.09
C ASN A 98 14.43 -12.60 26.04
#